data_AF-A0A804QNP5-F1
#
_entry.id   AF-A0A804QNP5-F1
#
_cell.length_a   1.000
_cell.length_b   1.000
_cell.length_c   1.000
_cell.angle_alpha   90.00
_cell.angle_beta   90.00
_cell.angle_gamma   90.00
#
_symmetry.space_group_name_H-M   'P 1'
#
loop_
_entity.id
_entity.type
_entity.pdbx_description
1 polymer ?
#
loop_
_entity_poly.entity_id
_entity_poly.type
_entity_poly.pdbx_seq_one_letter_code
_entity_poly.pdbx_strand_id
1 'polypeptide(L)'
;MVEAGEKIKFPGGGTHFHHGADKYISNIANMLNFKDNNINNEGMLRTVLDVGCGVASFGGYLLSSNVIAMSLAPNDVLQNQIQFALERGIPAYLGVLGTKRLPYPSRSFELAHCSRCRIDWLQRDGILLLELDRWSLGAC
;
A
#
# COMPACT_ATOMS: atom_id res chain seq x y z
N MET A 1 4.55 4.17 17.53
CA MET A 1 3.58 3.18 18.04
C MET A 1 3.28 3.58 19.47
N VAL A 2 2.03 3.47 19.91
CA VAL A 2 1.62 3.82 21.28
C VAL A 2 0.94 2.61 21.90
N GLU A 3 1.45 2.14 23.02
CA GLU A 3 0.80 1.05 23.76
C GLU A 3 -0.52 1.56 24.37
N ALA A 4 -1.58 0.77 24.24
CA ALA A 4 -2.92 1.07 24.71
C ALA A 4 -3.52 -0.19 25.36
N GLY A 5 -2.95 -0.60 26.49
CA GLY A 5 -3.29 -1.87 27.15
C GLY A 5 -2.79 -3.05 26.32
N GLU A 6 -3.68 -3.99 26.01
CA GLU A 6 -3.36 -5.19 25.19
C GLU A 6 -3.21 -4.89 23.68
N LYS A 7 -3.41 -3.64 23.26
CA LYS A 7 -3.35 -3.25 21.84
C LYS A 7 -2.28 -2.20 21.62
N ILE A 8 -1.70 -2.22 20.42
CA ILE A 8 -0.82 -1.16 19.93
C ILE A 8 -1.60 -0.25 18.99
N LYS A 9 -1.58 1.05 19.26
CA LYS A 9 -2.14 2.09 18.38
C LYS A 9 -1.08 2.66 17.46
N PHE A 10 -1.46 2.82 16.20
CA PHE A 10 -0.66 3.47 15.17
C PHE A 10 -1.31 4.82 14.84
N PRO A 11 -0.76 5.95 15.34
CA PRO A 11 -1.42 7.25 15.26
C PRO A 11 -1.44 7.88 13.85
N GLY A 12 -1.15 7.11 12.79
CA GLY A 12 -1.09 7.58 11.40
C GLY A 12 0.12 8.45 11.07
N GLY A 13 0.66 9.17 12.05
CA GLY A 13 1.92 9.88 11.94
C GLY A 13 3.14 8.96 12.07
N GLY A 14 4.17 9.22 11.27
CA GLY A 14 5.44 8.48 11.33
C GLY A 14 6.50 9.07 10.41
N THR A 15 7.65 8.38 10.31
CA THR A 15 8.76 8.76 9.42
C THR A 15 8.37 8.88 7.95
N HIS A 16 7.32 8.17 7.52
CA HIS A 16 6.80 8.20 6.14
C HIS A 16 5.62 9.16 5.97
N PHE A 17 4.92 9.50 7.05
CA PHE A 17 3.70 10.32 7.02
C PHE A 17 3.83 11.43 8.07
N HIS A 18 4.69 12.41 7.80
CA HIS A 18 5.01 13.50 8.75
C HIS A 18 3.77 14.27 9.23
N HIS A 19 2.75 14.37 8.38
CA HIS A 19 1.50 15.08 8.68
C HIS A 19 0.30 14.16 8.90
N GLY A 20 0.51 12.84 8.99
CA GLY A 20 -0.55 11.83 9.08
C GLY A 20 -0.85 11.12 7.76
N ALA A 21 -1.17 9.83 7.85
CA ALA A 21 -1.50 8.99 6.70
C ALA A 21 -2.82 9.40 6.04
N ASP A 22 -3.77 9.91 6.81
CA ASP A 22 -5.04 10.49 6.34
C ASP A 22 -4.80 11.67 5.38
N LYS A 23 -3.94 12.62 5.76
CA LYS A 23 -3.60 13.76 4.89
C LYS A 23 -2.82 13.32 3.67
N TYR A 24 -1.93 12.34 3.82
CA TYR A 24 -1.20 11.77 2.69
C TYR A 24 -2.16 11.15 1.65
N ILE A 25 -3.12 10.33 2.10
CA ILE A 25 -4.15 9.73 1.25
C ILE A 25 -5.03 10.80 0.61
N SER A 26 -5.45 11.81 1.36
CA SER A 26 -6.25 12.93 0.83
C SER A 26 -5.47 13.72 -0.24
N ASN A 27 -4.16 13.93 -0.05
CA ASN A 27 -3.33 14.60 -1.06
C ASN A 27 -3.18 13.77 -2.34
N ILE A 28 -3.07 12.43 -2.23
CA ILE A 28 -3.10 11.56 -3.42
C ILE A 28 -4.43 11.72 -4.16
N ALA A 29 -5.55 11.65 -3.44
CA ALA A 29 -6.87 11.81 -4.04
C ALA A 29 -7.03 13.18 -4.73
N ASN A 30 -6.52 14.25 -4.12
CA ASN A 30 -6.48 15.59 -4.71
C ASN A 30 -5.63 15.62 -6.00
N MET A 31 -4.42 15.05 -5.96
CA MET A 31 -3.51 14.99 -7.12
C MET A 31 -4.14 14.24 -8.31
N LEU A 32 -4.95 13.22 -8.03
CA LEU A 32 -5.70 12.45 -9.03
C LEU A 32 -7.04 13.10 -9.42
N ASN A 33 -7.35 14.29 -8.90
CA ASN A 33 -8.62 15.01 -9.09
C ASN A 33 -9.85 14.18 -8.70
N PHE A 34 -9.74 13.36 -7.65
CA PHE A 34 -10.88 12.64 -7.11
C PHE A 34 -11.76 13.56 -6.29
N LYS A 35 -13.07 13.32 -6.38
CA LYS A 35 -14.08 14.14 -5.72
C LYS A 35 -13.90 14.14 -4.21
N ASP A 36 -14.09 15.32 -3.60
CA ASP A 36 -14.01 15.56 -2.15
C ASP A 36 -12.68 15.12 -1.51
N ASN A 37 -11.62 14.97 -2.31
CA ASN A 37 -10.34 14.37 -1.89
C ASN A 37 -10.50 12.99 -1.23
N ASN A 38 -11.52 12.23 -1.64
CA ASN A 38 -11.76 10.88 -1.17
C ASN A 38 -11.13 9.88 -2.13
N ILE A 39 -10.18 9.09 -1.64
CA ILE A 39 -9.44 8.11 -2.42
C ILE A 39 -10.33 7.05 -3.07
N ASN A 40 -11.50 6.75 -2.50
CA ASN A 40 -12.43 5.76 -3.04
C ASN A 40 -13.07 6.20 -4.38
N ASN A 41 -13.10 7.51 -4.64
CA ASN A 41 -13.61 8.10 -5.87
C ASN A 41 -14.96 7.51 -6.30
N GLU A 42 -15.99 7.64 -5.45
CA GLU A 42 -17.34 7.09 -5.70
C GLU A 42 -17.37 5.57 -5.98
N GLY A 43 -16.43 4.81 -5.40
CA GLY A 43 -16.34 3.35 -5.54
C GLY A 43 -15.53 2.88 -6.74
N MET A 44 -14.93 3.79 -7.51
CA MET A 44 -14.06 3.45 -8.64
C MET A 44 -12.73 2.83 -8.20
N LEU A 45 -12.19 3.26 -7.05
CA LEU A 45 -10.97 2.71 -6.48
C LEU A 45 -11.33 1.92 -5.23
N ARG A 46 -11.10 0.60 -5.27
CA ARG A 46 -11.48 -0.33 -4.18
C ARG A 46 -10.32 -1.15 -3.68
N THR A 47 -9.32 -1.38 -4.52
CA THR A 47 -8.18 -2.27 -4.26
C THR A 47 -6.88 -1.56 -4.59
N VAL A 48 -5.93 -1.67 -3.68
CA VAL A 48 -4.60 -1.06 -3.81
C VAL A 48 -3.52 -2.10 -3.56
N LEU A 49 -2.49 -2.14 -4.40
CA LEU A 49 -1.25 -2.87 -4.10
C LEU A 49 -0.32 -1.97 -3.29
N ASP A 50 -0.11 -2.26 -2.00
CA ASP A 50 0.77 -1.49 -1.11
C ASP A 50 2.11 -2.20 -0.94
N VAL A 51 3.09 -1.76 -1.72
CA VAL A 51 4.43 -2.33 -1.80
C VAL A 51 5.34 -1.69 -0.76
N GLY A 52 5.93 -2.52 0.10
CA GLY A 52 6.74 -2.05 1.23
C GLY A 52 5.87 -1.43 2.31
N CYS A 53 4.81 -2.15 2.72
CA CYS A 53 3.75 -1.65 3.61
C CYS A 53 4.22 -1.24 5.02
N GLY A 54 5.41 -1.68 5.47
CA GLY A 54 5.91 -1.40 6.80
C GLY A 54 4.96 -1.94 7.88
N VAL A 55 4.49 -1.07 8.77
CA VAL A 55 3.49 -1.41 9.80
C VAL A 55 2.03 -1.30 9.31
N ALA A 56 1.82 -1.31 8.00
CA ALA A 56 0.52 -1.26 7.31
C ALA A 56 -0.33 -0.02 7.67
N SER A 57 0.32 1.13 7.92
CA SER A 57 -0.39 2.37 8.23
C SER A 57 -1.19 2.88 7.04
N PHE A 58 -0.64 2.86 5.83
CA PHE A 58 -1.34 3.29 4.63
C PHE A 58 -2.60 2.45 4.39
N GLY A 59 -2.45 1.12 4.31
CA GLY A 59 -3.58 0.20 4.19
C GLY A 59 -4.61 0.34 5.31
N GLY A 60 -4.18 0.55 6.55
CA GLY A 60 -5.09 0.71 7.68
C GLY A 60 -5.94 1.98 7.61
N TYR A 61 -5.41 3.06 7.06
CA TYR A 61 -6.15 4.31 6.86
C TYR A 61 -7.04 4.28 5.60
N LEU A 62 -6.72 3.45 4.61
CA LEU A 62 -7.58 3.23 3.44
C LEU A 62 -8.92 2.56 3.81
N LEU A 63 -8.95 1.77 4.88
CA LEU A 63 -10.18 1.11 5.35
C LEU A 63 -11.30 2.10 5.67
N SER A 64 -10.98 3.29 6.21
CA SER A 64 -12.01 4.32 6.47
C SER A 64 -12.63 4.90 5.21
N SER A 65 -11.99 4.70 4.06
CA SER A 65 -12.50 5.08 2.74
C SER A 65 -13.12 3.90 1.99
N ASN A 66 -13.38 2.74 2.62
CA ASN A 66 -13.83 1.52 1.93
C ASN A 66 -12.88 1.05 0.82
N VAL A 67 -11.58 1.25 1.01
CA VAL A 67 -10.53 0.76 0.11
C VAL A 67 -9.71 -0.30 0.84
N ILE A 68 -9.51 -1.45 0.21
CA ILE A 68 -8.68 -2.53 0.75
C ILE A 68 -7.29 -2.51 0.11
N ALA A 69 -6.25 -2.61 0.93
CA ALA A 69 -4.89 -2.77 0.47
C ALA A 69 -4.48 -4.25 0.49
N MET A 70 -3.80 -4.70 -0.55
CA MET A 70 -2.98 -5.90 -0.53
C MET A 70 -1.55 -5.47 -0.21
N SER A 71 -1.11 -5.75 1.02
CA SER A 71 0.22 -5.41 1.50
C SER A 71 1.25 -6.42 1.01
N LEU A 72 2.33 -5.93 0.40
CA LEU A 72 3.45 -6.74 -0.07
C LEU A 72 4.72 -6.34 0.66
N ALA A 73 5.36 -7.29 1.33
CA ALA A 73 6.63 -7.06 2.02
C ALA A 73 7.58 -8.25 1.85
N PRO A 74 8.91 -8.01 1.84
CA PRO A 74 9.89 -9.08 1.92
C PRO A 74 9.75 -9.85 3.24
N ASN A 75 10.31 -11.06 3.29
CA ASN A 75 10.52 -11.75 4.55
C ASN A 75 11.63 -11.02 5.32
N ASP A 76 11.23 -10.20 6.29
CA ASP A 76 12.13 -9.53 7.21
C ASP A 76 11.97 -10.15 8.60
N VAL A 77 12.97 -10.94 9.00
CA VAL A 77 13.03 -11.59 10.33
C VAL A 77 13.12 -10.60 11.49
N LEU A 78 13.49 -9.34 11.23
CA LEU A 78 13.60 -8.30 12.26
C LEU A 78 12.34 -7.45 12.34
N GLN A 79 11.57 -7.34 11.25
CA GLN A 79 10.37 -6.52 11.20
C GLN A 79 9.21 -7.33 10.61
N ASN A 80 8.32 -7.80 11.48
CA ASN A 80 7.13 -8.58 11.12
C ASN A 80 6.04 -7.73 10.43
N GLN A 81 6.38 -7.11 9.29
CA GLN A 81 5.51 -6.21 8.52
C GLN A 81 4.19 -6.90 8.13
N ILE A 82 4.30 -8.16 7.69
CA ILE A 82 3.16 -8.99 7.32
C ILE A 82 2.27 -9.26 8.54
N GLN A 83 2.86 -9.59 9.70
CA GLN A 83 2.07 -9.82 10.92
C GLN A 83 1.29 -8.56 11.32
N PHE A 84 1.93 -7.39 11.29
CA PHE A 84 1.24 -6.13 11.59
C PHE A 84 0.10 -5.84 10.63
N ALA A 85 0.26 -6.12 9.34
CA ALA A 85 -0.82 -5.97 8.36
C ALA A 85 -1.99 -6.92 8.68
N LEU A 86 -1.70 -8.20 8.91
CA LEU A 86 -2.70 -9.23 9.18
C LEU A 86 -3.45 -8.98 10.50
N GLU A 87 -2.76 -8.60 11.57
CA GLU A 87 -3.39 -8.25 12.86
C GLU A 87 -4.30 -7.03 12.77
N ARG A 88 -4.10 -6.18 11.75
CA ARG A 88 -4.95 -5.02 11.45
C ARG A 88 -6.06 -5.34 10.46
N GLY A 89 -6.22 -6.60 10.05
CA GLY A 89 -7.25 -7.04 9.10
C GLY A 89 -6.94 -6.69 7.64
N ILE A 90 -5.69 -6.36 7.31
CA ILE A 90 -5.26 -6.00 5.97
C ILE A 90 -4.65 -7.24 5.31
N PRO A 91 -5.14 -7.68 4.14
CA PRO A 91 -4.53 -8.76 3.39
C PRO A 91 -3.04 -8.49 3.14
N ALA A 92 -2.21 -9.49 3.35
CA ALA A 92 -0.76 -9.35 3.21
C ALA A 92 -0.12 -10.60 2.62
N TYR A 93 0.90 -10.39 1.80
CA TYR A 93 1.63 -11.45 1.11
C TYR A 93 3.14 -11.23 1.22
N LEU A 94 3.87 -12.31 1.52
CA LEU A 94 5.33 -12.31 1.50
C LEU A 94 5.84 -12.38 0.06
N GLY A 95 6.51 -11.32 -0.40
CA GLY A 95 7.10 -11.30 -1.72
C GLY A 95 8.09 -10.17 -1.93
N VAL A 96 9.09 -10.44 -2.77
CA VAL A 96 10.08 -9.46 -3.21
C VAL A 96 9.89 -9.22 -4.69
N LEU A 97 9.49 -8.00 -5.05
CA LEU A 97 9.43 -7.59 -6.45
C LEU A 97 10.84 -7.70 -7.05
N GLY A 98 10.96 -8.46 -8.14
CA GLY A 98 12.25 -8.76 -8.79
C GLY A 98 12.77 -10.18 -8.57
N THR A 99 12.30 -10.93 -7.57
CA THR A 99 12.68 -12.37 -7.47
C THR A 99 11.68 -13.28 -8.13
N LYS A 100 10.39 -12.96 -8.01
CA LYS A 100 9.28 -13.76 -8.55
C LYS A 100 8.19 -12.83 -9.07
N ARG A 101 7.52 -13.27 -10.12
CA ARG A 101 6.29 -12.65 -10.62
C ARG A 101 5.19 -12.84 -9.57
N LEU A 102 4.44 -11.79 -9.23
CA LEU A 102 3.29 -11.97 -8.32
C LEU A 102 2.17 -12.76 -9.02
N PRO A 103 1.45 -13.62 -8.27
CA PRO A 103 0.43 -14.50 -8.81
C PRO A 103 -0.92 -13.80 -9.07
N TYR A 104 -0.92 -12.47 -9.21
CA TYR A 104 -2.14 -11.72 -9.49
C TYR A 104 -2.42 -11.68 -11.01
N PRO A 105 -3.69 -11.88 -11.44
CA PRO A 105 -4.12 -11.63 -12.81
C PRO A 105 -3.86 -10.18 -13.24
N SER A 106 -3.91 -9.93 -14.54
CA SER A 106 -3.85 -8.55 -15.03
C SER A 106 -5.03 -7.73 -14.51
N ARG A 107 -4.84 -6.42 -14.30
CA ARG A 107 -5.90 -5.48 -13.84
C ARG A 107 -6.55 -5.89 -12.50
N SER A 108 -5.74 -6.39 -11.56
CA SER A 108 -6.19 -6.80 -10.23
C SER A 108 -6.27 -5.64 -9.23
N PHE A 109 -5.56 -4.53 -9.47
CA PHE A 109 -5.53 -3.38 -8.57
C PHE A 109 -5.83 -2.10 -9.33
N GLU A 110 -6.56 -1.18 -8.71
CA GLU A 110 -6.84 0.13 -9.32
C GLU A 110 -5.74 1.16 -9.06
N LEU A 111 -4.92 0.94 -8.03
CA LEU A 111 -3.76 1.79 -7.72
C LEU A 111 -2.63 0.95 -7.13
N ALA A 112 -1.39 1.32 -7.45
CA ALA A 112 -0.21 0.79 -6.79
C ALA A 112 0.47 1.90 -5.99
N HIS A 113 0.84 1.59 -4.74
CA HIS A 113 1.50 2.51 -3.83
C HIS A 113 2.84 1.93 -3.39
N CYS A 114 3.87 2.77 -3.40
CA CYS A 114 5.16 2.47 -2.79
C CYS A 114 5.68 3.74 -2.12
N SER A 115 5.86 3.68 -0.80
CA SER A 115 6.55 4.73 -0.05
C SER A 115 7.90 4.20 0.44
N ARG A 116 9.00 4.63 -0.20
CA ARG A 116 10.36 4.14 0.11
C ARG A 116 10.49 2.60 0.13
N CYS A 117 9.84 1.90 -0.79
CA CYS A 117 9.92 0.43 -0.90
C CYS A 117 11.30 -0.12 -1.28
N ARG A 118 12.28 0.76 -1.58
CA ARG A 118 13.65 0.41 -2.01
C ARG A 118 13.69 -0.52 -3.23
N ILE A 119 12.70 -0.41 -4.10
CA ILE A 119 12.68 -1.09 -5.40
C ILE A 119 13.31 -0.16 -6.42
N ASP A 120 14.30 -0.69 -7.13
CA ASP A 120 14.80 -0.07 -8.35
C ASP A 120 13.90 -0.48 -9.53
N TRP A 121 12.92 0.38 -9.82
CA TRP A 121 11.92 0.13 -10.85
C TRP A 121 12.50 0.09 -12.27
N LEU A 122 13.67 0.71 -12.49
CA LEU A 122 14.33 0.74 -13.79
C LEU A 122 15.25 -0.47 -14.01
N GLN A 123 15.51 -1.25 -12.97
CA GLN A 123 16.35 -2.43 -13.07
C GLN A 123 15.75 -3.45 -14.06
N ARG A 124 16.63 -4.21 -14.72
CA ARG A 124 16.27 -5.27 -15.68
C ARG A 124 15.36 -4.74 -16.81
N ASP A 125 15.83 -3.68 -17.47
CA ASP A 125 15.16 -3.06 -18.61
C ASP A 125 13.71 -2.63 -18.32
N GLY A 126 13.44 -2.19 -17.08
CA GLY A 126 12.12 -1.70 -16.66
C GLY A 126 11.05 -2.79 -16.53
N ILE A 127 11.43 -4.08 -16.47
CA ILE A 127 10.46 -5.19 -16.38
C ILE A 127 9.52 -5.08 -15.16
N LEU A 128 9.96 -4.46 -14.08
CA LEU A 128 9.12 -4.23 -12.89
C LEU A 128 8.01 -3.21 -13.16
N LEU A 129 8.27 -2.20 -13.99
CA LEU A 129 7.23 -1.27 -14.43
C LEU A 129 6.22 -1.96 -15.35
N LEU A 130 6.67 -2.88 -16.20
CA LEU A 130 5.76 -3.69 -17.03
C LEU A 130 4.89 -4.63 -16.19
N GLU A 131 5.43 -5.25 -15.14
CA GLU A 131 4.64 -6.07 -14.22
C GLU A 131 3.68 -5.22 -13.37
N LEU A 132 4.08 -4.01 -12.98
CA LEU A 132 3.19 -3.04 -12.32
C LEU A 132 2.02 -2.67 -13.24
N ASP A 133 2.30 -2.28 -14.49
CA ASP A 133 1.30 -1.95 -15.51
C ASP A 133 0.36 -3.13 -15.77
N ARG A 134 0.90 -4.35 -15.81
CA ARG A 134 0.09 -5.56 -15.98
C ARG A 134 -0.98 -5.69 -14.89
N TRP A 135 -0.63 -5.46 -13.63
CA TRP A 135 -1.57 -5.60 -12.52
C TRP A 135 -2.48 -4.40 -12.33
N SER A 136 -2.03 -3.21 -12.72
CA SER A 136 -2.77 -1.97 -12.53
C SER A 136 -3.82 -1.76 -13.63
N LEU A 137 -4.95 -1.16 -13.26
CA LEU A 137 -5.93 -0.63 -14.21
C LEU A 137 -5.43 0.73 -14.78
N GLY A 138 -4.32 0.71 -15.50
CA GLY A 138 -3.92 1.79 -16.42
C GLY A 138 -3.69 3.18 -15.82
N ALA A 139 -3.30 3.30 -14.55
CA ALA A 139 -2.88 4.57 -13.95
C ALA A 139 -1.50 4.44 -13.32
N CYS A 140 -0.51 5.08 -13.95
CA CYS A 140 0.67 5.65 -13.29
C CYS A 140 0.37 7.13 -13.03
#